data_AF-A0A529LU51-F1
#
_entry.id   AF-A0A529LU51-F1
#
_cell.length_a   1.000
_cell.length_b   1.000
_cell.length_c   1.000
_cell.angle_alpha   90.00
_cell.angle_beta   90.00
_cell.angle_gamma   90.00
#
_symmetry.space_group_name_H-M   'P 1'
#
loop_
_entity.id
_entity.type
_entity.pdbx_description
1 polymer ?
#
loop_
_entity_poly.entity_id
_entity_poly.type
_entity_poly.pdbx_seq_one_letter_code
_entity_poly.pdbx_strand_id
1 'polypeptide(L)'
;MLIGLGLVLFAILIGLGTWQVQRLHWKEDLLATIDKRTHSAPLPLADVEQQFAASHDVDYTPVTVTGTFLHQGERHFFSTWQGDSGFNVYTPLQLEGGRFVLVNRGFVPYDLKDPARRQ
;
A
#
# COMPACT_ATOMS: atom_id res chain seq x y z
N MET A 1 1.50 33.58 38.09
CA MET A 1 0.85 33.31 36.78
C MET A 1 1.82 32.66 35.79
N LEU A 2 3.00 33.24 35.52
CA LEU A 2 3.99 32.72 34.54
C LEU A 2 4.53 31.32 34.85
N ILE A 3 4.84 31.02 36.12
CA ILE A 3 5.35 29.69 36.52
C ILE A 3 4.30 28.59 36.27
N GLY A 4 3.03 28.85 36.61
CA GLY A 4 1.94 27.91 36.36
C GLY A 4 1.76 27.61 34.87
N LEU A 5 1.80 28.64 34.01
CA LEU A 5 1.76 28.47 32.56
C LEU A 5 2.97 27.68 32.04
N GLY A 6 4.17 27.97 32.55
CA GLY A 6 5.39 27.25 32.19
C GLY A 6 5.31 25.76 32.53
N LEU A 7 4.78 25.41 33.70
CA LEU A 7 4.60 24.01 34.11
C LEU A 7 3.58 23.26 33.24
N VAL A 8 2.48 23.92 32.87
CA VAL A 8 1.48 23.33 31.95
C VAL A 8 2.10 23.07 30.59
N LEU A 9 2.83 24.06 30.03
CA LEU A 9 3.51 23.89 28.74
C LEU A 9 4.55 22.77 28.80
N PHE A 10 5.33 22.70 29.88
CA PHE A 10 6.32 21.65 30.07
C PHE A 10 5.69 20.25 30.12
N ALA A 11 4.57 20.08 30.83
CA ALA A 11 3.84 18.82 30.87
C ALA A 11 3.31 18.41 29.48
N ILE A 12 2.80 19.36 28.69
CA ILE A 12 2.37 19.12 27.31
C ILE A 12 3.56 18.65 26.46
N LEU A 13 4.71 19.32 26.57
CA LEU A 13 5.92 18.96 25.80
C LEU A 13 6.42 17.55 26.15
N ILE A 14 6.39 17.15 27.43
CA ILE A 14 6.71 15.77 27.83
C ILE A 14 5.72 14.78 27.21
N GLY A 15 4.42 15.09 27.24
CA GLY A 15 3.40 14.24 26.62
C GLY A 15 3.61 14.08 25.11
N LEU A 16 3.89 15.18 24.41
CA LEU A 16 4.19 15.16 22.98
C LEU A 16 5.48 14.41 22.66
N GLY A 17 6.55 14.61 23.43
CA GLY A 17 7.81 13.88 23.26
C GLY A 17 7.64 12.38 23.47
N THR A 18 6.87 11.97 24.47
CA THR A 18 6.54 10.57 24.72
C THR A 18 5.75 9.97 23.56
N TRP A 19 4.73 10.69 23.06
CA TRP A 19 3.96 10.26 21.89
C TRP A 19 4.83 10.14 20.64
N GLN A 20 5.78 11.05 20.42
CA GLN A 20 6.71 10.96 19.29
C GLN A 20 7.55 9.68 19.32
N VAL A 21 8.07 9.28 20.48
CA VAL A 21 8.83 8.03 20.64
C VAL A 21 7.94 6.80 20.42
N GLN A 22 6.72 6.78 20.97
CA GLN A 22 5.77 5.69 20.72
C GLN A 22 5.41 5.59 19.23
N ARG A 23 5.19 6.73 18.57
CA ARG A 23 4.89 6.81 17.14
C ARG A 23 6.06 6.34 16.28
N LEU A 24 7.30 6.60 16.71
CA LEU A 24 8.50 6.07 16.07
C LEU A 24 8.50 4.54 16.11
N HIS A 25 8.40 3.94 17.30
CA HIS A 25 8.41 2.48 17.43
C HIS A 25 7.29 1.80 16.65
N TRP A 26 6.07 2.34 16.71
CA TRP A 26 4.96 1.84 15.88
C TRP A 26 5.28 1.87 14.38
N LYS A 27 5.95 2.92 13.89
CA LYS A 27 6.38 2.99 12.49
C LYS A 27 7.51 2.00 12.18
N GLU A 28 8.48 1.84 13.07
CA GLU A 28 9.58 0.89 12.92
C GLU A 28 9.04 -0.55 12.83
N ASP A 29 8.10 -0.92 13.69
CA ASP A 29 7.46 -2.23 13.68
C ASP A 29 6.67 -2.47 12.38
N LEU A 30 5.98 -1.45 11.88
CA LEU A 30 5.28 -1.51 10.60
C LEU A 30 6.25 -1.72 9.44
N LEU A 31 7.35 -0.96 9.40
CA LEU A 31 8.38 -1.10 8.38
C LEU A 31 9.05 -2.48 8.43
N ALA A 32 9.36 -2.98 9.63
CA ALA A 32 9.93 -4.31 9.80
C ALA A 32 8.96 -5.41 9.31
N THR A 33 7.66 -5.24 9.54
CA THR A 33 6.62 -6.15 9.04
C THR A 33 6.56 -6.12 7.51
N ILE A 34 6.53 -4.93 6.92
CA ILE A 34 6.52 -4.75 5.46
C ILE A 34 7.77 -5.37 4.83
N ASP A 35 8.94 -5.09 5.38
CA ASP A 35 10.23 -5.60 4.89
C ASP A 35 10.27 -7.13 4.94
N LYS A 36 9.88 -7.71 6.08
CA LYS A 36 9.81 -9.16 6.26
C LYS A 36 8.85 -9.82 5.26
N ARG A 37 7.66 -9.25 5.06
CA ARG A 37 6.65 -9.83 4.15
C ARG A 37 7.08 -9.67 2.69
N THR A 38 7.52 -8.49 2.28
CA THR A 38 7.90 -8.22 0.89
C THR A 38 9.06 -9.11 0.41
N HIS A 39 9.97 -9.48 1.31
CA HIS A 39 11.09 -10.39 1.01
C HIS A 39 10.78 -11.88 1.24
N SER A 40 9.58 -12.23 1.68
CA SER A 40 9.18 -13.63 1.86
C SER A 40 8.93 -14.34 0.53
N ALA A 41 8.99 -15.68 0.54
CA ALA A 41 8.65 -16.47 -0.63
C ALA A 41 7.16 -16.27 -0.98
N PRO A 42 6.81 -16.07 -2.27
CA PRO A 42 5.43 -15.93 -2.68
C PRO A 42 4.57 -17.14 -2.32
N LEU A 43 3.37 -16.88 -1.80
CA LEU A 43 2.41 -17.91 -1.45
C LEU A 43 1.33 -18.07 -2.53
N PRO A 44 0.70 -19.25 -2.64
CA PRO A 44 -0.52 -19.41 -3.42
C PRO A 44 -1.64 -18.49 -2.92
N LEU A 45 -2.48 -17.97 -3.82
CA LEU A 45 -3.59 -17.08 -3.45
C LEU A 45 -4.54 -17.69 -2.40
N ALA A 46 -4.85 -18.98 -2.49
CA ALA A 46 -5.74 -19.66 -1.56
C ALA A 46 -5.24 -19.60 -0.11
N ASP A 47 -3.93 -19.74 0.09
CA ASP A 47 -3.32 -19.69 1.42
C ASP A 47 -3.43 -18.29 2.01
N VAL A 48 -3.25 -17.26 1.18
CA VAL A 48 -3.41 -15.86 1.59
C VAL A 48 -4.87 -15.51 1.87
N GLU A 49 -5.83 -16.02 1.08
CA GLU A 49 -7.26 -15.88 1.35
C GLU A 49 -7.63 -16.48 2.71
N GLN A 50 -7.06 -17.65 3.06
CA GLN A 50 -7.26 -18.27 4.37
C GLN A 50 -6.65 -17.44 5.51
N GLN A 51 -5.43 -16.92 5.34
CA GLN A 51 -4.80 -16.04 6.33
C GLN A 51 -5.59 -14.74 6.53
N PHE A 52 -6.13 -14.18 5.45
CA PHE A 52 -6.98 -13.00 5.50
C PHE A 52 -8.27 -13.26 6.28
N ALA A 53 -8.94 -14.38 6.04
CA ALA A 53 -10.15 -14.75 6.79
C ALA A 53 -9.90 -14.88 8.31
N ALA A 54 -8.69 -15.28 8.70
CA ALA A 54 -8.32 -15.43 10.11
C ALA A 54 -7.91 -14.12 10.79
N SER A 55 -7.11 -13.28 10.11
CA SER A 55 -6.42 -12.14 10.73
C SER A 55 -6.71 -10.78 10.10
N HIS A 56 -7.22 -10.76 8.87
CA HIS A 56 -7.32 -9.59 8.00
C HIS A 56 -5.99 -8.87 7.72
N ASP A 57 -4.85 -9.46 8.11
CA ASP A 57 -3.53 -8.83 8.04
C ASP A 57 -2.61 -9.57 7.06
N VAL A 58 -2.86 -9.33 5.77
CA VAL A 58 -2.10 -9.91 4.65
C VAL A 58 -1.41 -8.86 3.79
N ASP A 59 -1.43 -7.60 4.21
CA ASP A 59 -0.81 -6.50 3.47
C ASP A 59 0.67 -6.79 3.24
N TYR A 60 1.13 -6.45 2.04
CA TYR A 60 2.51 -6.64 1.55
C TYR A 60 2.97 -8.11 1.45
N THR A 61 2.05 -9.08 1.52
CA THR A 61 2.36 -10.50 1.31
C THR A 61 2.50 -10.80 -0.18
N PRO A 62 3.65 -11.33 -0.66
CA PRO A 62 3.83 -11.72 -2.04
C PRO A 62 2.94 -12.93 -2.40
N VAL A 63 2.27 -12.86 -3.54
CA VAL A 63 1.34 -13.91 -4.01
C VAL A 63 1.66 -14.31 -5.43
N THR A 64 1.62 -15.62 -5.70
CA THR A 64 1.69 -16.17 -7.06
C THR A 64 0.28 -16.47 -7.56
N VAL A 65 -0.07 -15.90 -8.71
CA VAL A 65 -1.34 -16.15 -9.42
C VAL A 65 -1.09 -16.29 -10.92
N THR A 66 -1.92 -17.10 -11.57
CA THR A 66 -1.95 -17.25 -13.03
C THR A 66 -3.32 -16.86 -13.55
N GLY A 67 -3.36 -16.15 -14.67
CA GLY A 67 -4.60 -15.68 -15.26
C GLY A 67 -4.37 -14.93 -16.56
N THR A 68 -5.44 -14.34 -17.10
CA THR A 68 -5.41 -13.54 -18.34
C THR A 68 -5.78 -12.10 -18.03
N PHE A 69 -4.96 -11.14 -18.48
CA PHE A 69 -5.28 -9.72 -18.32
C PHE A 69 -6.44 -9.32 -19.24
N LEU A 70 -7.44 -8.65 -18.67
CA LEU A 70 -8.56 -8.07 -19.39
C LEU A 70 -8.32 -6.58 -19.65
N HIS A 71 -7.52 -6.26 -20.66
CA HIS A 71 -7.12 -4.89 -20.99
C HIS A 71 -8.30 -3.95 -21.31
N GLN A 72 -9.42 -4.49 -21.79
CA GLN A 72 -10.65 -3.70 -21.99
C GLN A 72 -11.25 -3.16 -20.68
N GLY A 73 -10.93 -3.78 -19.56
CA GLY A 73 -11.36 -3.39 -18.21
C GLY A 73 -10.35 -2.50 -17.48
N GLU A 74 -9.31 -2.00 -18.14
CA GLU A 74 -8.30 -1.13 -17.55
C GLU A 74 -8.93 0.13 -16.93
N ARG A 75 -8.48 0.51 -15.73
CA ARG A 75 -8.90 1.72 -15.01
C ARG A 75 -7.70 2.58 -14.68
N HIS A 76 -7.84 3.89 -14.93
CA HIS A 76 -6.84 4.90 -14.63
C HIS A 76 -7.24 5.66 -13.36
N PHE A 77 -6.40 5.59 -12.34
CA PHE A 77 -6.56 6.38 -11.12
C PHE A 77 -5.54 7.48 -11.10
N PHE A 78 -6.00 8.73 -11.08
CA PHE A 78 -5.13 9.89 -11.11
C PHE A 78 -4.17 9.87 -9.91
N SER A 79 -2.89 10.13 -10.18
CA SER A 79 -1.83 10.09 -9.18
C SER A 79 -0.66 10.98 -9.59
N THR A 80 0.27 11.17 -8.66
CA THR A 80 1.52 11.89 -8.89
C THR A 80 2.67 10.97 -8.58
N TRP A 81 3.63 10.87 -9.49
CA TRP A 81 4.85 10.09 -9.30
C TRP A 81 6.06 10.95 -9.64
N GLN A 82 6.99 11.10 -8.70
CA GLN A 82 8.23 11.90 -8.86
C GLN A 82 8.00 13.34 -9.34
N GLY A 83 6.86 13.94 -8.99
CA GLY A 83 6.51 15.32 -9.37
C GLY A 83 5.67 15.42 -10.65
N ASP A 84 5.57 14.35 -11.43
CA ASP A 84 4.76 14.31 -12.64
C ASP A 84 3.33 13.84 -12.35
N SER A 85 2.37 14.51 -12.99
CA SER A 85 0.97 14.09 -12.97
C SER A 85 0.73 12.94 -13.96
N GLY A 86 -0.08 11.97 -13.56
CA GLY A 86 -0.39 10.83 -14.40
C GLY A 86 -1.41 9.90 -13.76
N PHE A 87 -1.29 8.62 -14.06
CA PHE A 87 -2.26 7.61 -13.65
C PHE A 87 -1.58 6.33 -13.19
N ASN A 88 -2.04 5.77 -12.07
CA ASN A 88 -1.81 4.36 -11.80
C ASN A 88 -2.79 3.54 -12.65
N VAL A 89 -2.25 2.58 -13.38
CA VAL A 89 -3.00 1.71 -14.29
C VAL A 89 -3.37 0.44 -13.55
N TYR A 90 -4.66 0.22 -13.32
CA TYR A 90 -5.17 -1.01 -12.73
C TYR A 90 -5.83 -1.85 -13.81
N THR A 91 -5.38 -3.08 -13.99
CA THR A 91 -5.94 -4.02 -14.97
C THR A 91 -6.48 -5.25 -14.24
N PRO A 92 -7.74 -5.66 -14.48
CA PRO A 92 -8.24 -6.93 -13.98
C PRO A 92 -7.46 -8.10 -14.59
N LEU A 93 -6.98 -8.99 -13.74
CA LEU A 93 -6.47 -10.30 -14.10
C LEU A 93 -7.58 -11.32 -13.84
N GLN A 94 -8.12 -11.92 -14.90
CA GLN A 94 -9.09 -12.99 -14.80
C GLN A 94 -8.40 -14.29 -14.41
N LEU A 95 -8.81 -14.86 -13.28
CA LEU A 95 -8.35 -16.15 -12.80
C LEU A 95 -9.28 -17.27 -13.28
N GLU A 96 -8.88 -18.51 -13.04
CA GLU A 96 -9.78 -19.66 -13.19
C GLU A 96 -11.03 -19.53 -12.29
N GLY A 97 -12.14 -20.10 -12.74
CA GLY A 97 -13.41 -20.07 -12.00
C GLY A 97 -14.13 -18.71 -12.01
N GLY A 98 -13.72 -17.77 -12.88
CA GLY A 98 -14.40 -16.48 -13.05
C GLY A 98 -14.10 -15.44 -11.97
N ARG A 99 -13.08 -15.68 -11.13
CA ARG A 99 -12.59 -14.70 -10.16
C ARG A 99 -11.69 -13.66 -10.83
N PHE A 100 -11.55 -12.50 -10.19
CA PHE A 100 -10.70 -11.42 -10.69
C PHE A 100 -9.79 -10.88 -9.58
N VAL A 101 -8.56 -10.56 -9.95
CA VAL A 101 -7.62 -9.79 -9.11
C VAL A 101 -7.32 -8.49 -9.82
N LEU A 102 -7.40 -7.36 -9.11
CA LEU A 102 -6.94 -6.09 -9.65
C LEU A 102 -5.43 -5.96 -9.47
N VAL A 103 -4.72 -5.82 -10.58
CA VAL A 103 -3.26 -5.65 -10.56
C VAL A 103 -2.93 -4.20 -10.89
N ASN A 104 -2.22 -3.52 -10.00
CA ASN A 104 -1.58 -2.25 -10.35
C ASN A 104 -0.38 -2.57 -11.26
N ARG A 105 -0.48 -2.14 -12.53
CA ARG A 105 0.52 -2.34 -13.58
C ARG A 105 1.58 -1.23 -13.62
N GLY A 106 1.46 -0.24 -12.74
CA GLY A 106 2.39 0.87 -12.61
C GLY A 106 1.81 2.22 -13.01
N PHE A 107 2.65 3.23 -12.89
CA PHE A 107 2.34 4.61 -13.22
C PHE A 107 2.60 4.90 -14.70
N VAL A 108 1.74 5.71 -15.31
CA VAL A 108 1.96 6.30 -16.63
C VAL A 108 1.77 7.82 -16.58
N PRO A 109 2.64 8.60 -17.25
CA PRO A 109 2.46 10.03 -17.41
C PRO A 109 1.12 10.38 -18.08
N TYR A 110 0.63 11.59 -17.82
CA TYR A 110 -0.67 12.05 -18.31
C TYR A 110 -0.88 11.85 -19.82
N ASP A 111 0.14 12.19 -20.63
CA ASP A 111 0.09 12.09 -22.10
C ASP A 111 0.10 10.65 -22.63
N LEU A 112 0.49 9.70 -21.77
CA LEU A 112 0.54 8.26 -22.05
C LEU A 112 -0.65 7.52 -21.44
N LYS A 113 -1.78 8.20 -21.22
CA LYS A 113 -3.03 7.58 -20.76
C LYS A 113 -3.61 6.58 -21.77
N ASP A 114 -3.38 6.78 -23.07
CA ASP A 114 -3.79 5.80 -24.09
C ASP A 114 -2.78 4.64 -24.13
N PRO A 115 -3.22 3.38 -23.92
CA PRO A 115 -2.36 2.21 -24.04
C PRO A 115 -1.63 2.13 -25.39
N ALA A 116 -2.25 2.56 -26.49
CA ALA A 116 -1.65 2.50 -27.83
C ALA A 116 -0.41 3.40 -27.98
N ARG A 117 -0.22 4.35 -27.05
CA ARG A 117 0.92 5.28 -27.02
C ARG A 117 2.07 4.78 -26.15
N ARG A 118 1.91 3.65 -25.47
CA ARG A 118 2.93 3.00 -24.62
C ARG A 118 3.60 1.92 -25.45
N GLN A 119 4.88 2.10 -25.79
CA GLN A 119 5.68 1.09 -26.51
C GLN A 119 6.24 0.06 -25.55
#